data_AF-A0ABD5ZIT2-F1
#
_entry.id   AF-A0ABD5ZIT2-F1
#
_cell.length_a   1.000
_cell.length_b   1.000
_cell.length_c   1.000
_cell.angle_alpha   90.00
_cell.angle_beta   90.00
_cell.angle_gamma   90.00
#
_symmetry.space_group_name_H-M   'P 1'
#
loop_
_entity.id
_entity.type
_entity.pdbx_description
1 polymer ?
#
loop_
_entity_poly.entity_id
_entity_poly.type
_entity_poly.pdbx_seq_one_letter_code
_entity_poly.pdbx_strand_id
1 'polypeptide(L)'
;MNKYQRPVLAGGILGIVAGVYSYLRFISSGVNTDPGWVLLVPASGVSSAILGIVLWWWLVDRPDQWTVSRGVISGALTAVLAHPLTWYLLMVINWVRGERTSLGERTLDPLQAIAASAVYSVGSLLVAGTETFLIGGLCGVFIVYMYRRISPEVGVGNV
;
A
#
# COMPACT_ATOMS: atom_id res chain seq x y z
N MET A 1 0.33 24.57 -4.78
CA MET A 1 0.65 23.32 -4.04
C MET A 1 1.43 23.72 -2.81
N ASN A 2 0.88 23.49 -1.62
CA ASN A 2 1.50 23.97 -0.37
C ASN A 2 2.79 23.16 -0.07
N LYS A 3 3.77 23.74 0.63
CA LYS A 3 5.09 23.11 0.88
C LYS A 3 4.99 21.71 1.53
N TYR A 4 3.90 21.49 2.26
CA TYR A 4 3.51 20.26 2.95
C TYR A 4 3.09 19.10 2.02
N GLN A 5 2.60 19.38 0.80
CA GLN A 5 2.08 18.34 -0.12
C GLN A 5 3.17 17.65 -0.95
N ARG A 6 4.36 18.27 -1.07
CA ARG A 6 5.47 17.79 -1.90
C ARG A 6 6.10 16.46 -1.43
N PRO A 7 6.40 16.24 -0.14
CA PRO A 7 7.00 14.98 0.31
C PRO A 7 6.02 13.81 0.29
N VAL A 8 4.73 14.04 0.52
CA VAL A 8 3.68 13.00 0.42
C VAL A 8 3.51 12.54 -1.03
N LEU A 9 3.48 13.48 -1.98
CA LEU A 9 3.49 13.16 -3.41
C LEU A 9 4.78 12.44 -3.83
N ALA A 10 5.94 12.87 -3.35
CA ALA A 10 7.22 12.22 -3.64
C ALA A 10 7.28 10.79 -3.08
N GLY A 11 6.77 10.56 -1.87
CA GLY A 11 6.65 9.22 -1.25
C GLY A 11 5.67 8.32 -2.02
N GLY A 12 4.52 8.86 -2.44
CA GLY A 12 3.58 8.14 -3.29
C GLY A 12 4.18 7.76 -4.65
N ILE A 13 4.92 8.67 -5.29
CA ILE A 13 5.62 8.41 -6.56
C ILE A 13 6.70 7.34 -6.37
N LEU A 14 7.52 7.43 -5.32
CA LEU A 14 8.54 6.42 -5.01
C LEU A 14 7.92 5.04 -4.74
N GLY A 15 6.79 4.98 -4.04
CA GLY A 15 6.05 3.74 -3.81
C GLY A 15 5.52 3.13 -5.11
N ILE A 16 5.00 3.96 -6.03
CA ILE A 16 4.57 3.52 -7.36
C ILE A 16 5.77 2.98 -8.16
N VAL A 17 6.90 3.68 -8.17
CA VAL A 17 8.12 3.25 -8.88
C VAL A 17 8.66 1.94 -8.31
N ALA A 18 8.71 1.79 -6.98
CA ALA A 18 9.14 0.56 -6.33
C ALA A 18 8.20 -0.61 -6.62
N GLY A 19 6.88 -0.36 -6.66
CA GLY A 19 5.88 -1.33 -7.06
C GLY A 19 6.03 -1.77 -8.51
N VAL A 20 6.22 -0.83 -9.43
CA VAL A 20 6.46 -1.10 -10.87
C VAL A 20 7.76 -1.88 -11.08
N TYR A 21 8.84 -1.52 -10.39
CA TYR A 21 10.11 -2.25 -10.48
C TYR A 21 9.95 -3.70 -9.98
N SER A 22 9.28 -3.89 -8.84
CA SER A 22 9.02 -5.21 -8.26
C SER A 22 8.16 -6.07 -9.21
N TYR A 23 7.17 -5.47 -9.87
CA TYR A 23 6.34 -6.10 -10.90
C TYR A 23 7.17 -6.58 -12.10
N LEU A 24 8.02 -5.70 -12.64
CA LEU A 24 8.86 -6.02 -13.79
C LEU A 24 9.85 -7.14 -13.45
N ARG A 25 10.40 -7.14 -12.22
CA ARG A 25 11.28 -8.21 -11.75
C ARG A 25 10.53 -9.53 -11.57
N PHE A 26 9.32 -9.48 -11.03
CA PHE A 26 8.46 -10.64 -10.85
C PHE A 26 8.08 -11.29 -12.19
N ILE A 27 7.65 -10.52 -13.19
CA ILE A 27 7.38 -11.04 -14.55
C ILE A 27 8.66 -11.58 -15.20
N SER A 28 9.79 -10.88 -15.06
CA SER A 28 11.07 -11.31 -15.65
C SER A 28 11.63 -12.60 -15.06
N SER A 29 11.11 -13.07 -13.92
CA SER A 29 11.56 -14.29 -13.25
C SER A 29 11.05 -15.58 -13.90
N GLY A 30 10.19 -15.50 -14.92
CA GLY A 30 9.71 -16.66 -15.68
C GLY A 30 8.70 -17.53 -14.93
N VAL A 31 8.18 -17.06 -13.78
CA VAL A 31 7.03 -17.69 -13.13
C VAL A 31 5.82 -17.54 -14.05
N ASN A 32 5.31 -18.65 -14.59
CA ASN A 32 4.06 -18.71 -15.33
C ASN A 32 2.92 -18.29 -14.38
N THR A 33 2.63 -17.00 -14.34
CA THR A 33 1.49 -16.49 -13.59
C THR A 33 0.30 -16.37 -14.52
N ASP A 34 -0.76 -17.11 -14.19
CA ASP A 34 -2.08 -16.92 -14.78
C ASP A 34 -2.40 -15.42 -14.89
N PRO A 35 -3.02 -14.95 -15.99
CA PRO A 35 -3.23 -13.52 -16.27
C PRO A 35 -3.88 -12.74 -15.12
N GLY A 36 -4.70 -13.40 -14.31
CA GLY A 36 -5.35 -12.82 -13.14
C GLY A 36 -4.40 -12.48 -12.00
N TRP A 37 -3.25 -13.15 -11.86
CA TRP A 37 -2.28 -12.92 -10.78
C TRP A 37 -1.28 -11.81 -11.09
N VAL A 38 -1.04 -11.55 -12.37
CA VAL A 38 -0.21 -10.44 -12.86
C VAL A 38 -0.73 -9.10 -12.31
N LEU A 39 -2.05 -8.97 -12.14
CA LEU A 39 -2.67 -7.74 -11.63
C LEU A 39 -2.46 -7.48 -10.13
N LEU A 40 -1.93 -8.45 -9.37
CA LEU A 40 -1.70 -8.30 -7.94
C LEU A 40 -0.74 -7.14 -7.64
N VAL A 41 0.31 -6.98 -8.44
CA VAL A 41 1.31 -5.93 -8.19
C VAL A 41 0.76 -4.52 -8.44
N PRO A 42 0.16 -4.20 -9.60
CA PRO A 42 -0.46 -2.88 -9.76
C PRO A 42 -1.59 -2.64 -8.75
N ALA A 43 -2.39 -3.65 -8.39
CA ALA A 43 -3.40 -3.52 -7.33
C ALA A 43 -2.78 -3.18 -5.97
N SER A 44 -1.63 -3.79 -5.63
CA SER A 44 -0.90 -3.49 -4.39
C SER A 44 -0.35 -2.08 -4.34
N GLY A 45 0.20 -1.59 -5.46
CA GLY A 45 0.71 -0.22 -5.57
C GLY A 45 -0.41 0.81 -5.41
N VAL A 46 -1.54 0.60 -6.10
CA VAL A 46 -2.72 1.49 -5.99
C VAL A 46 -3.28 1.48 -4.56
N SER A 47 -3.43 0.30 -3.95
CA SER A 47 -3.96 0.17 -2.58
C SER A 47 -3.08 0.89 -1.57
N SER A 48 -1.76 0.70 -1.68
CA SER A 48 -0.77 1.32 -0.80
C SER A 48 -0.74 2.85 -0.97
N ALA A 49 -0.85 3.34 -2.20
CA ALA A 49 -0.91 4.78 -2.47
C ALA A 49 -2.18 5.41 -1.88
N ILE A 50 -3.35 4.82 -2.09
CA ILE A 50 -4.63 5.32 -1.57
C ILE A 50 -4.58 5.35 -0.04
N LEU A 51 -4.25 4.24 0.60
CA LEU A 51 -4.21 4.16 2.06
C LEU A 51 -3.07 4.99 2.66
N GLY A 52 -1.93 5.06 1.99
CA GLY A 52 -0.81 5.91 2.38
C GLY A 52 -1.24 7.37 2.47
N ILE A 53 -1.84 7.89 1.40
CA ILE A 53 -2.32 9.29 1.36
C ILE A 53 -3.38 9.54 2.42
N VAL A 54 -4.39 8.66 2.54
CA VAL A 54 -5.51 8.84 3.47
C VAL A 54 -5.03 8.79 4.93
N LEU A 55 -4.24 7.78 5.30
CA LEU A 55 -3.76 7.61 6.66
C LEU A 55 -2.75 8.69 7.03
N TRP A 56 -1.88 9.08 6.10
CA TRP A 56 -0.95 10.18 6.33
C TRP A 56 -1.70 11.50 6.58
N TRP A 57 -2.68 11.80 5.74
CA TRP A 57 -3.49 13.01 5.92
C TRP A 57 -4.21 13.02 7.27
N TRP A 58 -4.82 11.91 7.67
CA TRP A 58 -5.54 11.81 8.95
C TRP A 58 -4.62 11.86 10.17
N LEU A 59 -3.48 11.16 10.11
CA LEU A 59 -2.62 10.92 11.27
C LEU A 59 -1.48 11.93 11.40
N VAL A 60 -1.03 12.56 10.32
CA VAL A 60 0.14 13.45 10.33
C VAL A 60 -0.24 14.86 9.90
N ASP A 61 -0.79 15.04 8.70
CA ASP A 61 -0.98 16.38 8.13
C ASP A 61 -2.13 17.14 8.79
N ARG A 62 -3.33 16.54 8.90
CA ARG A 62 -4.53 17.21 9.45
C ARG A 62 -4.35 17.64 10.91
N PRO A 63 -3.71 16.84 11.78
CA PRO A 63 -3.40 17.27 13.15
C PRO A 63 -2.17 18.19 13.24
N ASP A 64 -1.42 18.37 12.15
CA ASP A 64 -0.12 19.03 12.09
C ASP A 64 0.91 18.45 13.08
N GLN A 65 0.92 17.12 13.22
CA GLN A 65 1.78 16.41 14.17
C GLN A 65 2.81 15.54 13.45
N TRP A 66 3.93 16.15 13.09
CA TRP A 66 5.05 15.52 12.39
C TRP A 66 6.00 14.78 13.36
N THR A 67 5.46 13.81 14.12
CA THR A 67 6.23 12.98 15.05
C THR A 67 6.64 11.65 14.43
N VAL A 68 7.78 11.10 14.87
CA VAL A 68 8.27 9.79 14.41
C VAL A 68 7.23 8.70 14.71
N SER A 69 6.60 8.75 15.89
CA SER A 69 5.55 7.80 16.28
C SER A 69 4.36 7.80 15.31
N ARG A 70 3.85 8.98 14.92
CA ARG A 70 2.75 9.08 13.95
C ARG A 70 3.16 8.64 12.54
N GLY A 71 4.40 8.93 12.14
CA GLY A 71 4.98 8.39 10.91
C GLY A 71 5.00 6.86 10.89
N VAL A 72 5.55 6.24 11.95
CA VAL A 72 5.58 4.76 12.10
C VAL A 72 4.17 4.19 12.05
N ILE A 73 3.24 4.72 12.85
CA ILE A 73 1.86 4.22 12.90
C ILE A 73 1.19 4.36 11.54
N SER A 74 1.32 5.52 10.88
CA SER A 74 0.74 5.74 9.56
C SER A 74 1.28 4.73 8.54
N GLY A 75 2.60 4.58 8.43
CA GLY A 75 3.21 3.66 7.47
C GLY A 75 2.91 2.19 7.76
N ALA A 76 2.92 1.78 9.02
CA ALA A 76 2.58 0.42 9.44
C ALA A 76 1.10 0.08 9.16
N LEU A 77 0.18 1.01 9.46
CA LEU A 77 -1.24 0.83 9.15
C LEU A 77 -1.49 0.80 7.64
N THR A 78 -0.80 1.63 6.86
CA THR A 78 -0.86 1.56 5.39
C THR A 78 -0.46 0.19 4.90
N ALA A 79 0.67 -0.35 5.39
CA ALA A 79 1.15 -1.66 4.97
C ALA A 79 0.13 -2.75 5.28
N VAL A 80 -0.43 -2.80 6.49
CA VAL A 80 -1.40 -3.82 6.91
C VAL A 80 -2.73 -3.69 6.15
N LEU A 81 -3.30 -2.48 6.10
CA LEU A 81 -4.61 -2.25 5.47
C LEU A 81 -4.55 -2.34 3.94
N ALA A 82 -3.37 -2.23 3.34
CA ALA A 82 -3.20 -2.42 1.90
C ALA A 82 -3.47 -3.87 1.47
N HIS A 83 -3.28 -4.87 2.33
CA HIS A 83 -3.56 -6.27 1.98
C HIS A 83 -5.04 -6.49 1.58
N PRO A 84 -6.04 -6.18 2.44
CA PRO A 84 -7.45 -6.38 2.06
C PRO A 84 -7.87 -5.55 0.87
N LEU A 85 -7.40 -4.30 0.77
CA LEU A 85 -7.71 -3.48 -0.40
C LEU A 85 -7.10 -4.03 -1.69
N THR A 86 -5.89 -4.58 -1.63
CA THR A 86 -5.20 -5.20 -2.79
C THR A 86 -5.97 -6.40 -3.29
N TRP A 87 -6.34 -7.32 -2.39
CA TRP A 87 -7.09 -8.51 -2.74
C TRP A 87 -8.48 -8.18 -3.27
N TYR A 88 -9.15 -7.21 -2.65
CA TYR A 88 -10.44 -6.74 -3.11
C TYR A 88 -10.36 -6.16 -4.53
N LEU A 89 -9.41 -5.25 -4.78
CA LEU A 89 -9.20 -4.66 -6.12
C LEU A 89 -8.88 -5.74 -7.16
N LEU A 90 -8.01 -6.70 -6.83
CA LEU A 90 -7.68 -7.81 -7.71
C LEU A 90 -8.93 -8.60 -8.12
N MET A 91 -9.75 -8.99 -7.15
CA MET A 91 -10.97 -9.77 -7.38
C MET A 91 -11.98 -8.98 -8.22
N VAL A 92 -12.19 -7.70 -7.90
CA VAL A 92 -13.10 -6.83 -8.67
C VAL A 92 -12.63 -6.65 -10.10
N ILE A 93 -11.32 -6.43 -10.33
CA ILE A 93 -10.79 -6.28 -11.70
C ILE A 93 -10.97 -7.58 -12.49
N ASN A 94 -10.68 -8.74 -11.89
CA ASN A 94 -10.89 -10.05 -12.53
C ASN A 94 -12.37 -10.31 -12.84
N TRP A 95 -13.28 -9.89 -11.95
CA TRP A 95 -14.72 -9.96 -12.20
C TRP A 95 -15.18 -9.07 -13.34
N VAL A 96 -14.72 -7.81 -13.39
CA VAL A 96 -15.03 -6.88 -14.50
C VAL A 96 -14.49 -7.40 -15.83
N ARG A 97 -13.32 -8.04 -15.82
CA ARG A 97 -12.71 -8.66 -17.01
C ARG A 97 -13.38 -9.97 -17.43
N GLY A 98 -14.28 -10.53 -16.62
CA GLY A 98 -14.91 -11.81 -16.88
C GLY A 98 -13.95 -13.00 -16.83
N GLU A 99 -12.86 -12.88 -16.06
CA GLU A 99 -11.91 -13.96 -15.86
C GLU A 99 -12.59 -15.17 -15.18
N ARG A 100 -11.97 -16.34 -15.30
CA ARG A 100 -12.43 -17.57 -14.66
C ARG A 100 -11.41 -18.07 -13.66
N THR A 101 -11.88 -18.80 -12.65
CA THR A 101 -11.00 -19.52 -11.73
C THR A 101 -10.26 -20.63 -12.47
N SER A 102 -9.24 -21.20 -11.85
CA SER A 102 -8.51 -22.36 -12.41
C SER A 102 -9.40 -23.59 -12.62
N LEU A 103 -10.59 -23.62 -11.99
CA LEU A 103 -11.61 -24.66 -12.17
C LEU A 103 -12.64 -24.31 -13.27
N GLY A 104 -12.48 -23.18 -13.96
CA GLY A 104 -13.37 -22.73 -15.03
C GLY A 104 -14.65 -22.04 -14.54
N GLU A 105 -14.77 -21.79 -13.23
CA GLU A 105 -15.92 -21.11 -12.62
C GLU A 105 -15.79 -19.59 -12.80
N ARG A 106 -16.91 -18.88 -12.68
CA ARG A 106 -16.89 -17.41 -12.70
C ARG A 106 -16.17 -16.89 -11.45
N THR A 107 -15.36 -15.84 -11.60
CA THR A 107 -14.75 -15.17 -10.45
C THR A 107 -15.81 -14.57 -9.53
N LEU A 108 -15.46 -14.42 -8.26
CA LEU A 108 -16.30 -13.85 -7.21
C LEU A 108 -16.85 -12.49 -7.62
N ASP A 109 -18.14 -12.26 -7.36
CA ASP A 109 -18.72 -10.93 -7.53
C ASP A 109 -18.20 -9.93 -6.48
N PRO A 110 -18.37 -8.61 -6.67
CA PRO A 110 -17.84 -7.61 -5.76
C PRO A 110 -18.31 -7.75 -4.31
N LEU A 111 -19.51 -8.27 -4.07
CA LEU A 111 -20.02 -8.47 -2.71
C LEU A 111 -19.33 -9.68 -2.05
N GLN A 112 -19.20 -10.78 -2.78
CA GLN A 112 -18.44 -11.96 -2.34
C GLN A 112 -16.95 -11.65 -2.13
N ALA A 113 -16.38 -10.77 -2.95
CA ALA A 113 -14.99 -10.34 -2.87
C ALA A 113 -14.65 -9.66 -1.55
N ILE A 114 -15.61 -9.05 -0.83
CA ILE A 114 -15.36 -8.44 0.49
C ILE A 114 -14.87 -9.51 1.47
N ALA A 115 -15.67 -10.58 1.64
CA ALA A 115 -15.33 -11.65 2.58
C ALA A 115 -14.07 -12.41 2.13
N ALA A 116 -13.95 -12.69 0.83
CA ALA A 116 -12.77 -13.36 0.30
C ALA A 116 -11.50 -12.53 0.50
N SER A 117 -11.54 -11.23 0.24
CA SER A 117 -10.37 -10.36 0.42
C SER A 117 -9.86 -10.37 1.87
N ALA A 118 -10.74 -10.48 2.86
CA ALA A 118 -10.33 -10.63 4.25
C ALA A 118 -9.57 -11.94 4.49
N VAL A 119 -10.07 -13.07 3.98
CA VAL A 119 -9.41 -14.39 4.11
C VAL A 119 -8.03 -14.40 3.43
N TYR A 120 -7.95 -13.95 2.19
CA TYR A 120 -6.68 -13.87 1.46
C TYR A 120 -5.70 -12.90 2.13
N SER A 121 -6.20 -11.82 2.75
CA SER A 121 -5.36 -10.90 3.51
C SER A 121 -4.77 -11.53 4.75
N VAL A 122 -5.51 -12.34 5.49
CA VAL A 122 -4.96 -13.07 6.63
C VAL A 122 -3.81 -13.96 6.18
N GLY A 123 -3.99 -14.74 5.11
CA GLY A 123 -2.90 -15.56 4.55
C GLY A 123 -1.70 -14.72 4.12
N SER A 124 -1.95 -13.59 3.45
CA SER A 124 -0.91 -12.67 3.00
C SER A 124 -0.16 -12.00 4.15
N LEU A 125 -0.85 -11.64 5.24
CA LEU A 125 -0.25 -11.07 6.44
C LEU A 125 0.55 -12.11 7.25
N LEU A 126 0.13 -13.38 7.25
CA LEU A 126 0.91 -14.44 7.90
C LEU A 126 2.21 -14.72 7.16
N VAL A 127 2.21 -14.58 5.82
CA VAL A 127 3.40 -14.86 4.98
C VAL A 127 4.34 -13.66 4.90
N ALA A 128 3.81 -12.45 4.75
CA ALA A 128 4.62 -11.25 4.45
C ALA A 128 4.29 -10.05 5.35
N GLY A 129 3.39 -10.21 6.32
CA GLY A 129 2.89 -9.08 7.11
C GLY A 129 3.91 -8.50 8.06
N THR A 130 4.88 -9.29 8.54
CA THR A 130 5.94 -8.77 9.43
C THR A 130 6.89 -7.88 8.65
N GLU A 131 7.30 -8.32 7.47
CA GLU A 131 8.17 -7.57 6.56
C GLU A 131 7.48 -6.31 6.08
N THR A 132 6.23 -6.39 5.59
CA THR A 132 5.50 -5.22 5.11
C THR A 132 5.22 -4.22 6.23
N PHE A 133 4.89 -4.69 7.45
CA PHE A 133 4.70 -3.86 8.63
C PHE A 133 5.99 -3.08 9.00
N LEU A 134 7.13 -3.77 9.08
CA LEU A 134 8.42 -3.15 9.41
C LEU A 134 8.85 -2.15 8.34
N ILE A 135 8.76 -2.53 7.06
CA ILE A 135 9.10 -1.65 5.93
C ILE A 135 8.20 -0.42 5.92
N GLY A 136 6.88 -0.61 6.10
CA GLY A 136 5.91 0.48 6.20
C GLY A 136 6.25 1.47 7.31
N GLY A 137 6.54 0.95 8.51
CA GLY A 137 6.96 1.77 9.65
C GLY A 137 8.24 2.55 9.37
N LEU A 138 9.27 1.91 8.81
CA LEU A 138 10.54 2.56 8.45
C LEU A 138 10.36 3.64 7.37
N CYS A 139 9.51 3.41 6.36
CA CYS A 139 9.14 4.42 5.37
C CYS A 139 8.49 5.64 6.05
N GLY A 140 7.61 5.41 7.02
CA GLY A 140 7.00 6.47 7.82
C GLY A 140 8.03 7.31 8.59
N VAL A 141 8.99 6.65 9.27
CA VAL A 141 10.12 7.32 9.93
C VAL A 141 10.89 8.18 8.94
N PHE A 142 11.25 7.60 7.80
CA PHE A 142 12.05 8.27 6.77
C PHE A 142 11.36 9.54 6.25
N ILE A 143 10.06 9.49 5.98
CA ILE A 143 9.30 10.65 5.50
C ILE A 143 9.26 11.75 6.58
N VAL A 144 9.01 11.40 7.85
CA VAL A 144 9.02 12.39 8.95
C VAL A 144 10.41 13.01 9.11
N TYR A 145 11.46 12.18 9.10
CA TYR A 145 12.84 12.65 9.22
C TYR A 145 13.20 13.62 8.09
N MET A 146 12.84 13.26 6.85
CA MET A 146 13.11 14.11 5.69
C MET A 146 12.34 15.41 5.72
N TYR A 147 11.08 15.36 6.14
CA TYR A 147 10.27 16.54 6.31
C TYR A 147 10.88 17.52 7.33
N ARG A 148 11.30 17.03 8.50
CA ARG A 148 11.95 17.86 9.53
C ARG A 148 13.26 18.49 9.04
N ARG A 149 14.01 17.80 8.16
CA ARG A 149 15.24 18.33 7.56
C ARG A 149 14.97 19.43 6.53
N ILE A 150 13.86 19.34 5.79
CA ILE A 150 13.49 20.30 4.74
C ILE A 150 12.74 21.51 5.32
N SER A 151 11.99 21.33 6.41
CA SER A 151 11.17 22.36 7.07
C SER A 151 11.56 22.51 8.55
N PRO A 152 12.77 23.02 8.86
CA PRO A 152 13.26 23.12 10.24
C PRO A 152 12.43 24.05 11.13
N GLU A 153 11.65 24.97 10.55
CA GLU A 153 10.69 25.81 11.28
C GLU A 153 9.51 25.04 11.91
N VAL A 154 9.27 23.80 11.50
CA VAL A 154 8.22 22.95 12.09
C VAL A 154 8.83 22.21 13.28
N GLY A 155 8.78 22.92 14.41
CA GLY A 155 9.44 22.59 15.66
C GLY A 155 9.24 21.15 16.16
N VAL A 156 10.30 20.71 16.84
CA VAL A 156 10.50 19.43 17.51
C VAL A 156 9.35 19.10 18.45
N GLY A 157 8.31 18.43 17.94
CA GLY A 157 7.39 17.66 18.78
C GLY A 157 8.17 16.49 19.39
N ASN A 158 8.26 16.51 20.73
CA ASN A 158 9.06 15.65 21.60
C ASN A 158 9.18 14.19 21.13
N VAL A 159 10.39 13.67 21.29
CA VAL A 159 10.75 12.24 21.20
C VAL A 159 9.91 11.44 22.19
#